data_AF-A0A376KQH4-F1
#
_entry.id   AF-A0A376KQH4-F1
#
_cell.length_a   1.000
_cell.length_b   1.000
_cell.length_c   1.000
_cell.angle_alpha   90.00
_cell.angle_beta   90.00
_cell.angle_gamma   90.00
#
_symmetry.space_group_name_H-M   'P 1'
#
loop_
_entity.id
_entity.type
_entity.pdbx_description
1 polymer ?
#
loop_
_entity_poly.entity_id
_entity_poly.type
_entity_poly.pdbx_seq_one_letter_code
_entity_poly.pdbx_strand_id
1 'polypeptide(L)'
;MKLCWLPVTKLAPFLPIPDNPGEKAFYGSVARLAAERGIPVYAPDDVNHPLWVERIAQLSPDVIFSFYYRHLICDEILQLAPAGAFNLHGSLLPKYRGRAPLNWVLVNGETETGVTLHRMVKRADAGAIVAQLRIAIAPRRYRYYAAS
;
A
#
# COMPACT_ATOMS: atom_id res chain seq x y z
N MET A 1 -14.35 -9.85 19.10
CA MET A 1 -13.86 -8.57 18.55
C MET A 1 -12.90 -8.90 17.41
N LYS A 2 -13.35 -8.77 16.15
CA LYS A 2 -12.59 -9.20 14.97
C LYS A 2 -11.61 -8.07 14.56
N LEU A 3 -10.34 -8.20 14.94
CA LEU A 3 -9.25 -7.35 14.47
C LEU A 3 -8.46 -8.13 13.42
N CYS A 4 -8.25 -7.55 12.26
CA CYS A 4 -7.50 -8.14 11.16
C CYS A 4 -6.01 -7.78 11.32
N TRP A 5 -5.24 -8.76 11.76
CA TRP A 5 -3.89 -9.17 11.33
C TRP A 5 -3.55 -10.44 12.17
N LEU A 6 -3.09 -11.55 11.54
CA LEU A 6 -2.75 -12.88 12.11
C LEU A 6 -3.90 -13.96 12.15
N PRO A 7 -3.58 -15.28 12.26
CA PRO A 7 -4.31 -16.37 11.61
C PRO A 7 -5.63 -16.73 12.32
N VAL A 8 -6.78 -16.51 11.69
CA VAL A 8 -8.04 -17.27 11.89
C VAL A 8 -8.88 -17.17 10.61
N THR A 9 -9.00 -18.30 9.90
CA THR A 9 -10.03 -18.68 8.90
C THR A 9 -10.40 -17.68 7.78
N LYS A 10 -9.85 -17.93 6.58
CA LYS A 10 -10.11 -17.30 5.26
C LYS A 10 -9.46 -15.93 5.03
N LEU A 11 -8.24 -15.97 4.50
CA LEU A 11 -7.63 -14.83 3.80
C LEU A 11 -8.38 -14.60 2.48
N ALA A 12 -8.86 -13.38 2.28
CA ALA A 12 -9.30 -12.91 0.97
C ALA A 12 -8.10 -12.84 0.00
N PRO A 13 -8.33 -12.82 -1.32
CA PRO A 13 -7.28 -12.82 -2.31
C PRO A 13 -6.41 -11.57 -2.24
N PHE A 14 -5.12 -11.71 -2.53
CA PHE A 14 -4.27 -10.57 -2.83
C PHE A 14 -4.55 -10.05 -4.24
N LEU A 15 -4.55 -8.72 -4.38
CA LEU A 15 -4.65 -8.04 -5.65
C LEU A 15 -3.34 -7.33 -6.03
N PRO A 16 -2.26 -8.06 -6.38
CA PRO A 16 -1.05 -7.43 -6.87
C PRO A 16 -1.25 -6.91 -8.29
N ILE A 17 -0.38 -6.00 -8.70
CA ILE A 17 -0.29 -5.55 -10.09
C ILE A 17 0.81 -6.38 -10.75
N PRO A 18 0.68 -6.76 -12.04
CA PRO A 18 1.76 -7.41 -12.76
C PRO A 18 3.06 -6.58 -12.73
N ASP A 19 4.21 -7.26 -12.72
CA ASP A 19 5.50 -6.59 -12.81
C ASP A 19 5.62 -5.87 -14.16
N ASN A 20 6.08 -4.61 -14.13
CA ASN A 20 6.29 -3.83 -15.35
C ASN A 20 7.70 -4.08 -15.92
N PRO A 21 7.84 -4.54 -17.18
CA PRO A 21 9.14 -4.77 -17.82
C PRO A 21 10.06 -3.53 -17.86
N GLY A 22 9.48 -2.33 -17.84
CA GLY A 22 10.21 -1.06 -17.82
C GLY A 22 10.70 -0.64 -16.43
N GLU A 23 10.37 -1.39 -15.38
CA GLU A 23 10.81 -1.13 -14.01
C GLU A 23 11.77 -2.23 -13.56
N LYS A 24 12.92 -1.84 -12.99
CA LYS A 24 13.81 -2.83 -12.37
C LYS A 24 13.12 -3.40 -11.13
N ALA A 25 12.67 -4.64 -11.20
CA ALA A 25 12.07 -5.36 -10.07
C ALA A 25 13.16 -5.76 -9.05
N PHE A 26 13.46 -4.84 -8.12
CA PHE A 26 14.34 -5.11 -6.97
C PHE A 26 13.54 -5.51 -5.70
N TYR A 27 12.21 -5.54 -5.79
CA TYR A 27 11.29 -5.81 -4.70
C TYR A 27 10.80 -7.26 -4.70
N GLY A 28 10.37 -7.76 -3.53
CA GLY A 28 9.76 -9.08 -3.41
C GLY A 28 8.39 -9.16 -4.09
N SER A 29 8.07 -10.32 -4.67
CA SER A 29 6.78 -10.54 -5.33
C SER A 29 5.69 -10.88 -4.31
N VAL A 30 4.66 -10.04 -4.24
CA VAL A 30 3.45 -10.29 -3.42
C VAL A 30 2.73 -11.56 -3.90
N ALA A 31 2.66 -11.78 -5.21
CA ALA A 31 2.04 -12.96 -5.79
C ALA A 31 2.76 -14.25 -5.35
N ARG A 32 4.09 -14.24 -5.37
CA ARG A 32 4.90 -15.37 -4.89
C ARG A 32 4.68 -15.62 -3.39
N LEU A 33 4.76 -14.57 -2.57
CA LEU A 33 4.55 -14.68 -1.13
C LEU A 33 3.15 -15.24 -0.80
N ALA A 34 2.13 -14.80 -1.52
CA ALA A 34 0.77 -15.30 -1.35
C ALA A 34 0.63 -16.77 -1.77
N ALA A 35 1.25 -17.17 -2.89
CA ALA A 35 1.28 -18.57 -3.33
C ALA A 35 1.98 -19.49 -2.33
N GLU A 36 3.12 -19.08 -1.77
CA GLU A 36 3.85 -19.79 -0.70
C GLU A 36 3.01 -19.98 0.58
N ARG A 37 1.97 -19.17 0.75
CA ARG A 37 1.04 -19.22 1.90
C ARG A 37 -0.33 -19.80 1.55
N GLY A 38 -0.53 -20.27 0.31
CA GLY A 38 -1.81 -20.82 -0.15
C GLY A 38 -2.94 -19.78 -0.21
N ILE A 39 -2.60 -18.51 -0.39
CA ILE A 39 -3.57 -17.40 -0.45
C ILE A 39 -3.89 -17.13 -1.92
N PRO A 40 -5.18 -17.09 -2.32
CA PRO A 40 -5.55 -16.76 -3.69
C PRO A 40 -4.97 -15.41 -4.13
N VAL A 41 -4.59 -15.30 -5.39
CA VAL A 41 -4.02 -14.09 -5.97
C VAL A 41 -4.72 -13.79 -7.29
N TYR A 42 -5.14 -12.54 -7.47
CA TYR A 42 -5.67 -12.07 -8.75
C TYR A 42 -4.98 -10.75 -9.12
N ALA A 43 -4.55 -10.60 -10.36
CA ALA A 43 -3.92 -9.36 -10.82
C ALA A 43 -4.71 -8.76 -11.99
N PRO A 44 -5.92 -8.23 -11.75
CA PRO A 44 -6.69 -7.63 -12.82
C PRO A 44 -6.10 -6.29 -13.26
N ASP A 45 -6.24 -5.98 -14.54
CA ASP A 45 -5.83 -4.67 -15.08
C ASP A 45 -6.66 -3.53 -14.48
N ASP A 46 -7.95 -3.78 -14.23
CA ASP A 46 -8.85 -2.87 -13.52
C ASP A 46 -9.67 -3.62 -12.46
N VAL A 47 -9.34 -3.34 -11.19
CA VAL A 47 -10.07 -3.87 -10.03
C VAL A 47 -11.46 -3.27 -9.89
N ASN A 48 -11.71 -2.10 -10.48
CA ASN A 48 -13.01 -1.41 -10.38
C ASN A 48 -14.02 -1.91 -11.40
N HIS A 49 -13.62 -2.82 -12.29
CA HIS A 49 -14.55 -3.45 -13.23
C HIS A 49 -15.67 -4.17 -12.45
N PRO A 50 -16.96 -4.07 -12.86
CA PRO A 50 -18.10 -4.61 -12.11
C PRO A 50 -17.96 -6.08 -11.67
N LEU A 51 -17.35 -6.92 -12.52
CA LEU A 51 -17.06 -8.32 -12.19
C LEU A 51 -16.18 -8.48 -10.94
N TRP A 52 -15.22 -7.58 -10.74
CA TRP A 52 -14.35 -7.60 -9.55
C TRP A 52 -15.02 -6.99 -8.34
N VAL A 53 -15.83 -5.94 -8.51
CA VAL A 53 -16.68 -5.41 -7.43
C VAL A 53 -17.57 -6.52 -6.87
N GLU A 54 -18.24 -7.28 -7.75
CA GLU A 54 -19.10 -8.40 -7.35
C GLU A 54 -18.30 -9.52 -6.68
N ARG A 55 -17.17 -9.93 -7.25
CA ARG A 55 -16.30 -10.95 -6.65
C ARG A 55 -15.80 -10.53 -5.26
N ILE A 56 -15.42 -9.27 -5.08
CA ILE A 56 -14.98 -8.75 -3.78
C ILE A 56 -16.15 -8.70 -2.80
N ALA A 57 -17.35 -8.33 -3.26
CA ALA A 57 -18.55 -8.34 -2.42
C ALA A 57 -18.88 -9.76 -1.91
N GLN A 58 -18.76 -10.77 -2.77
CA GLN A 58 -18.98 -12.18 -2.40
C GLN A 58 -17.99 -12.69 -1.35
N LEU A 59 -16.79 -12.10 -1.26
CA LEU A 59 -15.84 -12.42 -0.20
C LEU A 59 -16.25 -11.88 1.17
N SER A 60 -17.16 -10.91 1.21
CA SER A 60 -17.64 -10.26 2.44
C SER A 60 -16.51 -9.79 3.36
N PRO A 61 -15.61 -8.90 2.89
CA PRO A 61 -14.46 -8.48 3.67
C PRO A 61 -14.90 -7.70 4.92
N ASP A 62 -14.36 -8.03 6.10
CA ASP A 62 -14.59 -7.22 7.31
C ASP A 62 -13.84 -5.86 7.23
N VAL A 63 -12.66 -5.84 6.60
CA VAL A 63 -11.75 -4.70 6.44
C VAL A 63 -10.96 -4.83 5.13
N ILE A 64 -10.59 -3.70 4.52
CA ILE A 64 -9.72 -3.66 3.34
C ILE A 64 -8.38 -2.98 3.67
N PHE A 65 -7.28 -3.53 3.18
CA PHE A 65 -5.96 -2.93 3.27
C PHE A 65 -5.33 -2.73 1.89
N SER A 66 -4.80 -1.54 1.66
CA SER A 66 -3.93 -1.19 0.55
C SER A 66 -2.51 -0.97 1.07
N PHE A 67 -1.56 -1.73 0.53
CA PHE A 67 -0.14 -1.59 0.80
C PHE A 67 0.59 -1.32 -0.51
N TYR A 68 0.89 -0.05 -0.80
CA TYR A 68 1.56 0.37 -2.04
C TYR A 68 0.87 -0.09 -3.34
N TYR A 69 -0.46 -0.28 -3.31
CA TYR A 69 -1.25 -0.55 -4.51
C TYR A 69 -1.31 0.71 -5.38
N ARG A 70 -1.11 0.56 -6.69
CA ARG A 70 -0.88 1.69 -7.61
C ARG A 70 -2.13 2.22 -8.30
N HIS A 71 -3.23 1.47 -8.32
CA HIS A 71 -4.49 1.89 -8.93
C HIS A 71 -5.43 2.44 -7.87
N LEU A 72 -6.25 3.42 -8.27
CA LEU A 72 -7.32 3.92 -7.41
C LEU A 72 -8.38 2.83 -7.25
N ILE A 73 -8.86 2.64 -6.02
CA ILE A 73 -9.96 1.73 -5.70
C ILE A 73 -11.22 2.58 -5.53
N CYS A 74 -12.28 2.25 -6.23
CA CYS A 74 -13.53 2.99 -6.23
C CYS A 74 -14.28 2.89 -4.90
N ASP A 75 -15.12 3.88 -4.62
CA ASP A 75 -15.90 3.93 -3.39
C ASP A 75 -16.82 2.69 -3.24
N GLU A 76 -17.30 2.09 -4.34
CA GLU A 76 -18.11 0.86 -4.27
C GLU A 76 -17.36 -0.26 -3.56
N ILE A 77 -16.07 -0.47 -3.88
CA ILE A 77 -15.24 -1.48 -3.22
C ILE A 77 -14.90 -1.05 -1.79
N LEU A 78 -14.55 0.22 -1.58
CA LEU A 78 -14.17 0.70 -0.24
C LEU A 78 -15.32 0.55 0.78
N GLN A 79 -16.57 0.64 0.32
CA GLN A 79 -17.78 0.51 1.14
C GLN A 79 -18.18 -0.95 1.43
N LEU A 80 -17.61 -1.94 0.74
CA LEU A 80 -17.89 -3.36 1.01
C LEU A 80 -17.41 -3.82 2.39
N ALA A 81 -16.46 -3.10 2.98
CA ALA A 81 -15.87 -3.45 4.26
C ALA A 81 -16.43 -2.62 5.43
N PRO A 82 -17.17 -3.23 6.37
CA PRO A 82 -17.83 -2.49 7.46
C PRO A 82 -16.85 -1.84 8.45
N ALA A 83 -15.65 -2.40 8.67
CA ALA A 83 -14.61 -1.74 9.48
C ALA A 83 -13.88 -0.62 8.71
N GLY A 84 -14.12 -0.52 7.40
CA GLY A 84 -13.55 0.43 6.46
C GLY A 84 -12.35 -0.11 5.69
N ALA A 85 -11.75 0.78 4.90
CA ALA A 85 -10.56 0.52 4.11
C ALA A 85 -9.40 1.41 4.55
N PHE A 86 -8.18 0.88 4.57
CA PHE A 86 -6.99 1.58 5.06
C PHE A 86 -5.84 1.46 4.07
N ASN A 87 -5.06 2.52 3.93
CA ASN A 87 -3.88 2.56 3.09
C ASN A 87 -2.63 2.88 3.92
N LEU A 88 -1.55 2.14 3.67
CA LEU A 88 -0.22 2.46 4.18
C LEU A 88 0.51 3.32 3.15
N HIS A 89 0.83 4.55 3.56
CA HIS A 89 1.50 5.53 2.72
C HIS A 89 2.90 5.85 3.24
N GLY A 90 3.87 5.95 2.32
CA GLY A 90 5.29 6.12 2.63
C GLY A 90 5.73 7.56 2.91
N SER A 91 4.89 8.36 3.57
CA SER A 91 5.25 9.71 4.03
C SER A 91 4.58 10.08 5.35
N LEU A 92 4.97 11.23 5.90
CA LEU A 92 4.25 11.92 6.98
C LEU A 92 3.09 12.74 6.42
N LEU A 93 1.94 12.10 6.18
CA LEU A 93 0.72 12.80 5.76
C LEU A 93 0.35 13.92 6.75
N PRO A 94 -0.18 15.05 6.26
CA PRO A 94 -0.63 15.31 4.89
C PRO A 94 0.50 15.73 3.91
N LYS A 95 1.77 15.78 4.33
CA LYS A 95 2.89 16.08 3.42
C LYS A 95 3.15 14.90 2.49
N TYR A 96 3.60 15.20 1.27
CA TYR A 96 3.98 14.20 0.26
C TYR A 96 2.88 13.17 -0.06
N ARG A 97 1.63 13.63 -0.19
CA ARG A 97 0.54 12.84 -0.81
C ARG A 97 0.88 12.46 -2.25
N GLY A 98 0.22 11.45 -2.78
CA GLY A 98 0.36 11.05 -4.17
C GLY A 98 1.52 10.09 -4.36
N ARG A 99 2.17 10.14 -5.51
CA ARG A 99 3.05 9.05 -5.96
C ARG A 99 4.51 9.35 -5.63
N ALA A 100 5.27 8.26 -5.42
CA ALA A 100 6.72 8.28 -5.19
C ALA A 100 7.20 9.21 -4.05
N PRO A 101 6.56 9.20 -2.85
CA PRO A 101 6.94 10.08 -1.75
C PRO A 101 8.39 9.89 -1.31
N LEU A 102 8.91 8.65 -1.36
CA LEU A 102 10.31 8.34 -1.04
C LEU A 102 11.30 9.13 -1.91
N ASN A 103 11.01 9.31 -3.19
CA ASN A 103 11.89 10.04 -4.09
C ASN A 103 11.81 11.54 -3.80
N TRP A 104 10.61 12.07 -3.59
CA TRP A 104 10.39 13.49 -3.37
C TRP A 104 11.01 14.00 -2.07
N VAL A 105 10.95 13.25 -0.98
CA VAL A 105 11.60 13.65 0.29
C VAL A 105 13.12 13.75 0.14
N LEU A 106 13.73 12.90 -0.70
CA LEU A 106 15.16 12.96 -0.99
C LEU A 106 15.51 14.12 -1.93
N VAL A 107 14.72 14.34 -2.99
CA VAL A 107 14.91 15.44 -3.95
C VAL A 107 14.83 16.79 -3.23
N ASN A 108 13.89 16.93 -2.29
CA ASN A 108 13.68 18.17 -1.54
C ASN A 108 14.66 18.33 -0.36
N GLY A 109 15.56 17.37 -0.13
CA GLY A 109 16.55 17.45 0.94
C GLY A 109 15.93 17.39 2.34
N GLU A 110 14.80 16.70 2.51
CA GLU A 110 14.16 16.54 3.81
C GLU A 110 15.08 15.78 4.79
N THR A 111 15.03 16.16 6.06
CA THR A 111 15.78 15.51 7.14
C THR A 111 14.94 14.47 7.88
N GLU A 112 13.63 14.45 7.66
CA GLU A 112 12.70 13.45 8.18
C GLU A 112 11.65 13.04 7.14
N THR A 113 11.22 11.81 7.24
CA THR A 113 10.04 11.27 6.55
C THR A 113 9.32 10.32 7.52
N GLY A 114 8.48 9.43 7.00
CA GLY A 114 7.80 8.46 7.83
C GLY A 114 6.85 7.58 7.04
N VAL A 115 6.03 6.86 7.78
CA VAL A 115 4.94 6.05 7.26
C VAL A 115 3.65 6.46 7.94
N THR A 116 2.55 6.46 7.19
CA THR A 116 1.22 6.77 7.71
C THR A 116 0.23 5.69 7.32
N LEU A 117 -0.48 5.13 8.28
CA LEU A 117 -1.69 4.36 8.05
C LEU A 117 -2.89 5.31 8.13
N HIS A 118 -3.70 5.38 7.09
CA HIS A 118 -4.86 6.26 7.05
C HIS A 118 -6.07 5.55 6.43
N ARG A 119 -7.28 6.03 6.75
CA ARG A 119 -8.51 5.58 6.07
C ARG A 119 -8.49 5.98 4.61
N MET A 120 -8.96 5.10 3.75
CA MET A 120 -9.15 5.39 2.33
C MET A 120 -10.49 6.13 2.13
N VAL A 121 -10.45 7.12 1.26
CA VAL A 121 -11.62 7.88 0.80
C VAL A 121 -11.43 8.15 -0.70
N LYS A 122 -12.47 8.61 -1.39
CA LYS A 122 -12.44 8.96 -2.82
C LYS A 122 -11.21 9.77 -3.26
N ARG A 123 -10.77 10.71 -2.43
CA ARG A 123 -9.54 11.48 -2.68
C ARG A 123 -8.32 10.72 -2.17
N ALA A 124 -7.39 10.41 -3.06
CA ALA A 124 -6.14 9.72 -2.74
C ALA A 124 -5.38 10.38 -1.57
N ASP A 125 -4.90 9.55 -0.65
CA ASP A 125 -4.08 9.91 0.52
C ASP A 125 -4.65 11.05 1.40
N ALA A 126 -5.98 11.21 1.41
CA ALA A 126 -6.64 12.34 2.07
C ALA A 126 -7.53 11.96 3.27
N GLY A 127 -7.70 10.67 3.56
CA GLY A 127 -8.53 10.24 4.68
C GLY A 127 -7.85 10.41 6.04
N ALA A 128 -8.63 10.17 7.09
CA ALA A 128 -8.18 10.36 8.48
C ALA A 128 -7.00 9.45 8.82
N ILE A 129 -5.99 10.02 9.47
CA ILE A 129 -4.79 9.31 9.94
C ILE A 129 -5.18 8.42 11.13
N VAL A 130 -4.82 7.15 11.05
CA VAL A 130 -4.99 6.16 12.13
C VAL A 130 -3.73 6.07 12.97
N ALA A 131 -2.58 6.01 12.30
CA ALA A 131 -1.28 5.93 12.94
C ALA A 131 -0.21 6.54 12.02
N GLN A 132 0.85 7.08 12.62
CA GLN A 132 1.97 7.66 11.88
C GLN A 132 3.26 7.42 12.66
N LEU A 133 4.33 7.08 11.95
CA LEU A 133 5.67 6.87 12.50
C LEU A 133 6.68 7.73 11.75
N ARG A 134 7.51 8.48 12.48
CA ARG A 134 8.58 9.33 11.95
C ARG A 134 9.88 8.55 11.81
N ILE A 135 10.64 8.86 10.76
CA ILE A 135 11.91 8.25 10.41
C ILE A 135 12.87 9.37 9.99
N ALA A 136 14.03 9.46 10.65
CA ALA A 136 15.06 10.41 10.28
C ALA A 136 15.74 9.98 8.97
N ILE A 137 15.95 10.93 8.07
CA ILE A 137 16.74 10.73 6.84
C ILE A 137 18.19 11.07 7.19
N ALA A 138 19.03 10.05 7.23
CA ALA A 138 20.45 10.26 7.48
C ALA A 138 21.08 11.07 6.33
N PRO A 139 21.92 12.07 6.64
CA PRO A 139 22.66 12.79 5.61
C PRO A 139 23.51 11.80 4.81
N ARG A 140 23.56 12.02 3.49
CA ARG A 140 24.35 11.20 2.56
C ARG A 140 25.82 11.26 2.98
N ARG A 141 26.33 10.24 3.68
CA ARG A 141 27.75 10.13 3.98
C ARG A 141 28.49 9.75 2.70
N TYR A 142 29.01 10.75 1.99
CA TYR A 142 30.15 10.52 1.13
C TYR A 142 31.37 10.32 2.02
N ARG A 143 31.75 9.06 2.28
CA ARG A 143 33.13 8.79 2.66
C ARG A 143 33.95 9.02 1.39
N TYR A 144 34.54 10.21 1.25
CA TYR A 144 35.76 10.36 0.48
C TYR A 144 36.79 9.46 1.15
N TYR A 145 37.00 8.26 0.61
CA TYR A 145 38.30 7.62 0.74
C TYR A 145 39.24 8.43 -0.15
N ALA A 146 39.76 9.53 0.37
CA ALA A 146 41.01 10.06 -0.15
C ALA A 146 42.05 8.98 0.18
N ALA A 147 42.45 8.23 -0.85
CA ALA A 147 43.61 7.37 -0.77
C ALA A 147 44.78 8.25 -0.29
N SER A 148 45.33 7.88 0.87
CA SER A 148 46.63 8.35 1.35
C SER A 148 47.67 7.32 0.96
#